data_AF-T2T3W4-F1
#
_entry.id   AF-T2T3W4-F1
#
_cell.length_a   1.000
_cell.length_b   1.000
_cell.length_c   1.000
_cell.angle_alpha   90.00
_cell.angle_beta   90.00
_cell.angle_gamma   90.00
#
_symmetry.space_group_name_H-M   'P 1'
#
loop_
_entity.id
_entity.type
_entity.pdbx_description
1 polymer ?
#
loop_
_entity_poly.entity_id
_entity_poly.type
_entity_poly.pdbx_seq_one_letter_code
_entity_poly.pdbx_strand_id
1 'polypeptide(L)' 'AYLQNKEATHKLVTEIAPKYAQRNGGYTRIQRTTFRRGDASTLATIEFV' A
#
# COMPACT_ATOMS: atom_id res chain seq x y z
N ALA A 1 -10.56 12.96 8.12
CA ALA A 1 -10.84 11.91 9.11
C ALA A 1 -11.17 10.57 8.42
N TYR A 2 -10.27 10.06 7.58
CA TYR A 2 -10.49 8.82 6.79
C TYR A 2 -9.70 7.62 7.32
N LEU A 3 -8.59 7.83 8.02
CA LEU A 3 -7.78 6.77 8.62
C LEU A 3 -8.20 6.56 10.08
N GLN A 4 -8.52 5.32 10.43
CA GLN A 4 -9.05 4.98 11.77
C GLN A 4 -7.96 4.77 12.82
N ASN A 5 -6.73 4.45 12.41
CA ASN A 5 -5.60 4.21 13.32
C ASN A 5 -4.67 5.44 13.37
N LYS A 6 -4.53 6.01 14.57
CA LYS A 6 -3.70 7.21 14.83
C LYS A 6 -2.20 6.94 14.67
N GLU A 7 -1.71 5.81 15.16
CA GLU A 7 -0.29 5.44 15.08
C GLU A 7 0.13 5.20 13.63
N ALA A 8 -0.67 4.46 12.87
CA ALA A 8 -0.43 4.24 11.45
C ALA A 8 -0.45 5.56 10.65
N THR A 9 -1.36 6.47 10.98
CA THR A 9 -1.44 7.79 10.34
C THR A 9 -0.22 8.63 10.65
N HIS A 10 0.23 8.64 11.91
CA HIS A 10 1.45 9.35 12.31
C HIS A 10 2.65 8.84 11.51
N LYS A 11 2.88 7.52 11.50
CA LYS A 11 3.96 6.88 10.74
C LYS A 11 3.90 7.21 9.24
N LEU A 12 2.70 7.19 8.65
CA LEU A 12 2.52 7.50 7.24
C LEU A 12 2.97 8.92 6.90
N VAL A 13 2.65 9.89 7.76
CA VAL A 13 3.00 11.31 7.53
C VAL A 13 4.46 11.61 7.88
N THR A 14 4.99 11.05 8.97
CA THR A 14 6.33 11.40 9.46
C THR A 14 7.44 10.62 8.78
N GLU A 15 7.22 9.35 8.42
CA GLU A 15 8.28 8.46 7.92
C GLU A 15 8.11 8.14 6.45
N ILE A 16 6.89 7.85 6.00
CA ILE A 16 6.63 7.35 4.65
C ILE A 16 6.52 8.50 3.66
N ALA A 17 5.73 9.54 3.95
CA ALA A 17 5.51 10.66 3.04
C ALA A 17 6.81 11.40 2.60
N PRO A 18 7.80 11.67 3.48
CA PRO A 18 9.02 12.35 3.06
C PRO A 18 9.84 11.55 2.03
N LYS A 19 9.79 10.21 2.08
CA LYS A 19 10.50 9.34 1.12
C LYS A 19 9.97 9.48 -0.30
N TYR A 20 8.73 9.93 -0.45
CA TYR A 20 8.04 10.10 -1.73
C TYR A 20 7.92 11.56 -2.16
N ALA A 21 8.57 12.50 -1.48
CA ALA A 21 8.41 13.94 -1.72
C ALA A 21 8.72 14.37 -3.17
N GLN A 22 9.67 13.70 -3.82
CA GLN A 22 10.07 14.01 -5.21
C GLN A 22 9.24 13.25 -6.26
N ARG A 23 8.35 12.35 -5.85
CA ARG A 23 7.58 11.49 -6.75
C ARG A 23 6.21 12.09 -6.98
N ASN A 24 5.88 12.42 -8.22
CA ASN A 24 4.56 12.91 -8.61
C ASN A 24 3.67 11.76 -9.12
N GLY A 25 3.09 11.00 -8.19
CA GLY A 25 2.18 9.89 -8.48
C GLY A 25 2.83 8.50 -8.61
N GLY A 26 1.99 7.47 -8.60
CA GLY A 26 2.42 6.07 -8.69
C GLY A 26 3.16 5.58 -7.45
N TYR A 27 2.57 5.78 -6.27
CA TYR A 27 3.16 5.43 -4.97
C TYR A 27 3.01 3.95 -4.61
N THR A 28 2.15 3.22 -5.32
CA THR A 28 1.90 1.81 -5.08
C THR A 28 2.14 0.98 -6.33
N ARG A 29 2.58 -0.26 -6.12
CA ARG A 29 2.69 -1.29 -7.15
C ARG A 29 1.80 -2.46 -6.79
N ILE A 30 1.12 -3.04 -7.78
CA ILE A 30 0.34 -4.25 -7.65
C ILE A 30 1.03 -5.36 -8.45
N GLN A 31 1.35 -6.47 -7.80
CA GLN A 31 1.89 -7.67 -8.44
C GLN A 31 0.88 -8.80 -8.30
N ARG A 32 0.44 -9.35 -9.44
CA ARG A 32 -0.42 -10.55 -9.44
C ARG A 32 0.38 -11.74 -8.93
N THR A 33 -0.22 -12.52 -8.04
CA THR A 33 0.41 -13.70 -7.47
C THR A 33 -0.30 -14.95 -7.98
N THR A 34 -0.82 -15.79 -7.09
CA THR A 34 -1.43 -17.07 -7.45
C THR A 34 -2.95 -17.01 -7.33
N PHE A 35 -3.62 -18.09 -7.72
CA PHE A 35 -5.03 -18.27 -7.37
C PHE A 35 -5.16 -18.73 -5.91
N ARG A 36 -6.15 -18.20 -5.20
CA ARG A 36 -6.49 -18.62 -3.84
C ARG A 36 -7.10 -20.02 -3.88
N ARG A 37 -6.61 -20.89 -3.01
CA ARG A 37 -7.16 -22.24 -2.85
C ARG A 37 -8.57 -22.17 -2.25
N GLY A 38 -9.53 -22.84 -2.88
CA GLY A 38 -10.91 -22.94 -2.41
C GLY A 38 -11.92 -22.23 -3.32
N ASP A 39 -11.60 -21.01 -3.77
CA ASP A 39 -12.50 -20.19 -4.60
C ASP A 39 -11.87 -19.73 -5.93
N ALA A 40 -10.63 -20.14 -6.21
CA ALA A 40 -9.88 -19.78 -7.40
C ALA A 40 -9.79 -18.26 -7.67
N SER A 41 -9.93 -17.43 -6.62
CA SER A 41 -9.81 -15.98 -6.75
C SER A 41 -8.38 -15.59 -7.11
N THR A 42 -8.18 -14.68 -8.06
CA THR A 42 -6.83 -14.17 -8.40
C THR A 42 -6.33 -13.28 -7.26
N LEU A 43 -5.19 -13.63 -6.67
CA LEU A 43 -4.54 -12.83 -5.63
C LEU A 43 -3.57 -11.81 -6.23
N ALA A 44 -3.31 -10.77 -5.45
CA ALA A 44 -2.28 -9.80 -5.73
C ALA A 44 -1.68 -9.25 -4.43
N THR A 45 -0.40 -8.90 -4.48
CA THR A 45 0.29 -8.16 -3.42
C THR A 45 0.36 -6.69 -3.82
N ILE A 46 0.08 -5.80 -2.88
CA ILE A 46 0.20 -4.34 -3.05
C ILE A 46 1.28 -3.80 -2.11
N GLU A 47 2.19 -3.00 -2.67
CA GLU A 47 3.36 -2.49 -1.95
C GLU A 47 3.60 -1.02 -2.28
N PHE A 48 4.25 -0.29 -1.37
CA PHE A 48 4.81 1.03 -1.66
C PHE A 48 6.08 0.90 -2.50
N VAL A 49 6.28 1.79 -3.46
CA VAL A 49 7.39 1.71 -4.46
C VAL A 49 8.72 2.18 -3.92
#